data_AF-A0AA42YJ62-F1
#
_entry.id   AF-A0AA42YJ62-F1
#
_cell.length_a   1.000
_cell.length_b   1.000
_cell.length_c   1.000
_cell.angle_alpha   90.00
_cell.angle_beta   90.00
_cell.angle_gamma   90.00
#
_symmetry.space_group_name_H-M   'P 1'
#
loop_
_entity.id
_entity.type
_entity.pdbx_description
1 polymer ?
#
loop_
_entity_poly.entity_id
_entity_poly.type
_entity_poly.pdbx_seq_one_letter_code
_entity_poly.pdbx_strand_id
1 'polypeptide(L)'
;EIPGDASVVFVMNHRSNMDYILVSYLAMERTALSYAVGEWARVWPLEQLIRSMGAYFVRRRSRNDLYRTVLARYVHIATREGVTQAVYPEGGLSRDGRLGAPRLGLLDYMLRGFDPEDHADVVFVPVGINYDRVLEDRTLLLDGDPDAARPGALGALGKTLGFWWRQLWLRLRGGWYSFGYACVNFGRPLSAREFLGRRGLDLRRLEPAARFETVGELAAELMSRVAAIIPVLPVSLVADVLRAAPGRPWTELELKAAVQSRLLELEAAGAAVYIPHEDRDYAVEVGLRMLVLRHVLDLDDGLYRVRENERRLLAYYANAIAGNGSAPVGA
;
A
#
# COMPACT_ATOMS: atom_id res chain seq x y z
N GLU A 1 -10.68 -21.20 -7.36
CA GLU A 1 -10.09 -21.68 -6.09
C GLU A 1 -8.59 -21.78 -6.25
N ILE A 2 -7.82 -21.67 -5.17
CA ILE A 2 -6.35 -21.82 -5.19
C ILE A 2 -6.03 -23.30 -4.95
N PRO A 3 -5.20 -23.96 -5.78
CA PRO A 3 -4.79 -25.34 -5.53
C PRO A 3 -4.09 -25.48 -4.16
N GLY A 4 -4.34 -26.57 -3.44
CA GLY A 4 -3.81 -26.76 -2.08
C GLY A 4 -2.28 -26.95 -2.02
N ASP A 5 -1.67 -27.34 -3.14
CA ASP A 5 -0.23 -27.51 -3.33
C ASP A 5 0.45 -26.26 -3.91
N ALA A 6 -0.31 -25.23 -4.28
CA ALA A 6 0.24 -24.03 -4.91
C ALA A 6 0.97 -23.13 -3.90
N SER A 7 2.03 -22.49 -4.38
CA SER A 7 2.77 -21.47 -3.63
C SER A 7 2.05 -20.15 -3.72
N VAL A 8 1.52 -19.67 -2.59
CA VAL A 8 0.75 -18.43 -2.53
C VAL A 8 1.66 -17.23 -2.28
N VAL A 9 1.55 -16.21 -3.13
CA VAL A 9 2.28 -14.95 -3.00
C VAL A 9 1.29 -13.79 -2.92
N PHE A 10 1.19 -13.14 -1.76
CA PHE A 10 0.42 -11.91 -1.62
C PHE A 10 1.19 -10.74 -2.24
N VAL A 11 0.55 -10.05 -3.17
CA VAL A 11 1.13 -8.93 -3.92
C VAL A 11 0.35 -7.67 -3.59
N MET A 12 0.99 -6.71 -2.93
CA MET A 12 0.26 -5.59 -2.33
C MET A 12 0.94 -4.25 -2.50
N ASN A 13 0.16 -3.18 -2.43
CA ASN A 13 0.68 -1.82 -2.34
C ASN A 13 1.24 -1.55 -0.94
N HIS A 14 2.16 -0.58 -0.81
CA HIS A 14 2.85 -0.26 0.44
C HIS A 14 2.61 1.19 0.88
N ARG A 15 1.87 1.36 1.98
CA ARG A 15 1.43 2.67 2.50
C ARG A 15 2.04 3.00 3.84
N SER A 16 2.11 2.03 4.75
CA SER A 16 2.62 2.22 6.11
C SER A 16 3.55 1.07 6.52
N ASN A 17 4.42 1.29 7.51
CA ASN A 17 5.08 0.17 8.16
C ASN A 17 4.10 -0.70 8.96
N MET A 18 2.88 -0.21 9.19
CA MET A 18 1.79 -0.99 9.77
C MET A 18 1.23 -2.06 8.82
N ASP A 19 1.49 -1.99 7.51
CA ASP A 19 0.97 -2.96 6.53
C ASP A 19 1.37 -4.40 6.90
N TYR A 20 2.62 -4.60 7.35
CA TYR A 20 3.13 -5.90 7.79
C TYR A 20 2.30 -6.47 8.95
N ILE A 21 1.92 -5.63 9.91
CA ILE A 21 1.15 -6.05 11.09
C ILE A 21 -0.29 -6.33 10.68
N LEU A 22 -0.90 -5.43 9.90
CA LEU A 22 -2.29 -5.54 9.48
C LEU A 22 -2.53 -6.80 8.64
N VAL A 23 -1.69 -7.03 7.62
CA VAL A 23 -1.85 -8.18 6.73
C VAL A 23 -1.51 -9.48 7.46
N SER A 24 -0.47 -9.48 8.31
CA SER A 24 -0.18 -10.67 9.15
C SER A 24 -1.34 -11.00 10.06
N TYR A 25 -1.93 -10.01 10.74
CA TYR A 25 -3.10 -10.22 11.60
C TYR A 25 -4.28 -10.82 10.83
N LEU A 26 -4.60 -10.29 9.65
CA LEU A 26 -5.70 -10.77 8.81
C LEU A 26 -5.43 -12.16 8.22
N ALA A 27 -4.16 -12.51 7.97
CA ALA A 27 -3.77 -13.80 7.44
C ALA A 27 -3.53 -14.87 8.52
N MET A 28 -3.30 -14.47 9.79
CA MET A 28 -2.80 -15.34 10.86
C MET A 28 -3.73 -16.53 11.16
N GLU A 29 -5.04 -16.37 10.97
CA GLU A 29 -6.00 -17.47 11.16
C GLU A 29 -5.93 -18.53 10.04
N ARG A 30 -5.29 -18.22 8.91
CA ARG A 30 -5.28 -19.07 7.71
C ARG A 30 -3.88 -19.47 7.24
N THR A 31 -2.83 -18.68 7.50
CA THR A 31 -1.47 -18.96 7.07
C THR A 31 -0.43 -18.12 7.86
N ALA A 32 0.76 -18.69 8.06
CA ALA A 32 1.95 -17.89 8.36
C ALA A 32 2.43 -17.18 7.08
N LEU A 33 2.96 -15.95 7.19
CA LEU A 33 3.42 -15.16 6.04
C LEU A 33 4.90 -14.83 6.15
N SER A 34 5.69 -15.10 5.10
CA SER A 34 7.08 -14.65 4.99
C SER A 34 7.18 -13.33 4.21
N TYR A 35 7.76 -12.28 4.80
CA TYR A 35 7.91 -10.97 4.15
C TYR A 35 9.36 -10.64 3.75
N ALA A 36 9.51 -9.93 2.64
CA ALA A 36 10.74 -9.23 2.30
C ALA A 36 10.78 -7.82 2.94
N VAL A 37 11.56 -7.64 4.00
CA VAL A 37 11.64 -6.37 4.76
C VAL A 37 12.91 -5.59 4.44
N GLY A 38 12.83 -4.26 4.39
CA GLY A 38 14.01 -3.40 4.17
C GLY A 38 15.03 -3.48 5.31
N GLU A 39 16.32 -3.34 5.00
CA GLU A 39 17.40 -3.45 5.99
C GLU A 39 17.37 -2.43 7.14
N TRP A 40 16.66 -1.31 6.98
CA TRP A 40 16.49 -0.28 8.01
C TRP A 40 15.86 -0.83 9.30
N ALA A 41 15.05 -1.89 9.19
CA ALA A 41 14.35 -2.50 10.32
C ALA A 41 15.22 -3.49 11.11
N ARG A 42 16.52 -3.61 10.79
CA ARG A 42 17.51 -4.42 11.52
C ARG A 42 18.00 -3.70 12.79
N VAL A 43 17.07 -3.44 13.70
CA VAL A 43 17.34 -2.81 15.00
C VAL A 43 16.73 -3.67 16.11
N TRP A 44 17.42 -3.79 17.24
CA TRP A 44 16.87 -4.49 18.41
C TRP A 44 15.80 -3.61 19.09
N PRO A 45 14.64 -4.16 19.51
CA PRO A 45 14.20 -5.57 19.48
C PRO A 45 13.43 -5.98 18.20
N LEU A 46 13.17 -5.02 17.29
CA LEU A 46 12.35 -5.21 16.09
C LEU A 46 12.86 -6.34 15.17
N GLU A 47 14.18 -6.51 15.07
CA GLU A 47 14.80 -7.56 14.24
C GLU A 47 14.37 -8.97 14.67
N GLN A 48 14.26 -9.24 15.97
CA GLN A 48 13.88 -10.56 16.47
C GLN A 48 12.40 -10.86 16.17
N LEU A 49 11.54 -9.86 16.37
CA LEU A 49 10.11 -9.97 16.08
C LEU A 49 9.85 -10.22 14.58
N ILE A 50 10.55 -9.50 13.71
CA ILE A 50 10.41 -9.66 12.25
C ILE A 50 10.85 -11.06 11.82
N ARG A 51 11.98 -11.55 12.32
CA ARG A 51 12.46 -12.90 12.01
C ARG A 51 11.54 -13.99 12.54
N SER A 52 10.96 -13.82 13.74
CA SER A 52 10.04 -14.81 14.31
C SER A 52 8.71 -14.88 13.54
N MET A 53 8.33 -13.82 12.82
CA MET A 53 7.22 -13.82 11.87
C MET A 53 7.58 -14.42 10.50
N GLY A 54 8.78 -14.98 10.32
CA GLY A 54 9.20 -15.62 9.07
C GLY A 54 9.69 -14.66 7.99
N ALA A 55 9.93 -13.39 8.30
CA ALA A 55 10.39 -12.39 7.34
C ALA A 55 11.93 -12.37 7.19
N TYR A 56 12.39 -12.00 6.00
CA TYR A 56 13.82 -11.88 5.65
C TYR A 56 14.17 -10.47 5.19
N PHE A 57 15.42 -10.05 5.43
CA PHE A 57 15.87 -8.69 5.13
C PHE A 57 16.47 -8.55 3.73
N VAL A 58 16.02 -7.54 2.98
CA VAL A 58 16.45 -7.24 1.62
C VAL A 58 17.19 -5.90 1.54
N ARG A 59 18.38 -5.92 0.94
CA ARG A 59 19.19 -4.75 0.62
C ARG A 59 18.85 -4.24 -0.78
N ARG A 60 17.94 -3.27 -0.84
CA ARG A 60 17.34 -2.76 -2.09
C ARG A 60 18.35 -2.18 -3.10
N ARG A 61 19.46 -1.62 -2.63
CA ARG A 61 20.50 -0.97 -3.45
C ARG A 61 21.82 -1.73 -3.50
N SER A 62 21.82 -3.01 -3.11
CA SER A 62 23.03 -3.82 -3.17
C SER A 62 23.48 -4.00 -4.63
N ARG A 63 24.72 -3.61 -4.94
CA ARG A 63 25.42 -3.89 -6.20
C ARG A 63 26.30 -5.14 -6.12
N ASN A 64 26.25 -5.87 -5.01
CA ASN A 64 27.04 -7.07 -4.80
C ASN A 64 26.35 -8.28 -5.46
N ASP A 65 27.02 -8.87 -6.44
CA ASP A 65 26.47 -9.98 -7.23
C ASP A 65 26.30 -11.28 -6.44
N LEU A 66 27.21 -11.56 -5.49
CA LEU A 66 27.06 -12.70 -4.58
C LEU A 66 25.79 -12.55 -3.73
N TYR A 67 25.56 -11.37 -3.16
CA TYR A 67 24.34 -11.09 -2.39
C TYR A 67 23.08 -11.30 -3.23
N ARG A 68 23.07 -10.78 -4.47
CA ARG A 68 21.92 -10.93 -5.39
C ARG A 68 21.67 -12.39 -5.75
N THR A 69 22.74 -13.16 -5.97
CA THR A 69 22.67 -14.58 -6.32
C THR A 69 22.14 -15.41 -5.15
N VAL A 70 22.63 -15.17 -3.94
CA VAL A 70 22.15 -15.84 -2.72
C VAL A 70 20.69 -15.48 -2.46
N LEU A 71 20.31 -14.21 -2.56
CA LEU A 71 18.93 -13.77 -2.41
C LEU A 71 18.02 -14.41 -3.45
N ALA A 72 18.44 -14.45 -4.72
CA ALA A 72 17.69 -15.08 -5.80
C ALA A 72 17.45 -16.57 -5.52
N ARG A 73 18.50 -17.29 -5.09
CA ARG A 73 18.39 -18.71 -4.75
C ARG A 73 17.47 -18.95 -3.55
N TYR A 74 17.57 -18.11 -2.52
CA TYR A 74 16.71 -18.19 -1.34
C TYR A 74 15.22 -18.01 -1.70
N VAL A 75 14.87 -16.94 -2.43
CA VAL A 75 13.49 -16.66 -2.84
C VAL A 75 12.94 -17.77 -3.73
N HIS A 76 13.76 -18.27 -4.66
CA HIS A 76 13.37 -19.38 -5.51
C HIS A 76 13.06 -20.65 -4.71
N ILE A 77 13.92 -21.04 -3.74
CA ILE A 77 13.67 -22.20 -2.88
C ILE A 77 12.41 -21.98 -2.05
N ALA A 78 12.25 -20.83 -1.39
CA ALA A 78 11.07 -20.54 -0.59
C ALA A 78 9.78 -20.65 -1.41
N THR A 79 9.80 -20.13 -2.64
CA THR A 79 8.67 -20.23 -3.57
C THR A 79 8.43 -21.67 -4.00
N ARG A 80 9.47 -22.44 -4.33
CA ARG A 80 9.34 -23.84 -4.76
C ARG A 80 8.79 -24.74 -3.65
N GLU A 81 9.20 -24.51 -2.40
CA GLU A 81 8.79 -25.30 -1.24
C GLU A 81 7.44 -24.87 -0.65
N GLY A 82 6.65 -24.07 -1.37
CA GLY A 82 5.29 -23.70 -0.93
C GLY A 82 5.24 -22.70 0.22
N VAL A 83 6.34 -22.00 0.54
CA VAL A 83 6.32 -20.98 1.61
C VAL A 83 5.43 -19.82 1.17
N THR A 84 4.35 -19.59 1.91
CA THR A 84 3.48 -18.42 1.69
C THR A 84 4.26 -17.14 1.90
N GLN A 85 4.33 -16.32 0.86
CA GLN A 85 5.12 -15.10 0.83
C GLN A 85 4.24 -13.86 0.65
N ALA A 86 4.71 -12.73 1.14
CA ALA A 86 4.09 -11.44 0.94
C ALA A 86 5.13 -10.43 0.44
N VAL A 87 4.82 -9.76 -0.66
CA VAL A 87 5.72 -8.81 -1.33
C VAL A 87 5.04 -7.49 -1.63
N TYR A 88 5.84 -6.43 -1.54
CA TYR A 88 5.49 -5.08 -1.94
C TYR A 88 6.27 -4.74 -3.21
N PRO A 89 5.71 -4.92 -4.42
CA PRO A 89 6.45 -4.72 -5.66
C PRO A 89 7.03 -3.32 -5.79
N GLU A 90 6.38 -2.30 -5.23
CA GLU A 90 6.89 -0.92 -5.22
C GLU A 90 8.32 -0.81 -4.64
N GLY A 91 8.69 -1.74 -3.75
CA GLY A 91 10.01 -1.78 -3.12
C GLY A 91 10.25 -0.64 -2.15
N GLY A 92 9.20 0.06 -1.70
CA GLY A 92 9.25 1.16 -0.75
C GLY A 92 7.87 1.69 -0.42
N LEU A 93 7.77 2.45 0.67
CA LEU A 93 6.55 3.17 1.03
C LEU A 93 6.26 4.26 0.01
N SER A 94 4.98 4.45 -0.31
CA SER A 94 4.54 5.58 -1.15
C SER A 94 4.88 6.92 -0.48
N ARG A 95 5.47 7.84 -1.26
CA ARG A 95 5.91 9.16 -0.78
C ARG A 95 4.95 10.28 -1.13
N ASP A 96 4.09 10.05 -2.12
CA ASP A 96 3.10 11.01 -2.62
C ASP A 96 1.67 10.46 -2.55
N GLY A 97 1.50 9.26 -2.00
CA GLY A 97 0.21 8.61 -1.90
C GLY A 97 -0.26 7.94 -3.19
N ARG A 98 0.54 7.89 -4.26
CA ARG A 98 0.22 7.09 -5.45
C ARG A 98 0.74 5.66 -5.33
N LEU A 99 0.19 4.76 -6.15
CA LEU A 99 0.77 3.44 -6.37
C LEU A 99 2.05 3.58 -7.19
N GLY A 100 3.17 3.10 -6.66
CA GLY A 100 4.46 3.13 -7.33
C GLY A 100 4.61 2.08 -8.43
N ALA A 101 5.62 2.27 -9.29
CA ALA A 101 5.98 1.28 -10.30
C ALA A 101 6.59 0.01 -9.66
N PRO A 102 6.31 -1.18 -10.20
CA PRO A 102 6.82 -2.43 -9.65
C PRO A 102 8.33 -2.59 -9.89
N ARG A 103 9.01 -3.16 -8.89
CA ARG A 103 10.37 -3.68 -8.96
C ARG A 103 10.30 -5.17 -9.29
N LEU A 104 10.79 -5.53 -10.47
CA LEU A 104 10.65 -6.88 -11.01
C LEU A 104 11.53 -7.93 -10.34
N GLY A 105 12.59 -7.53 -9.63
CA GLY A 105 13.63 -8.45 -9.16
C GLY A 105 13.12 -9.61 -8.28
N LEU A 106 12.23 -9.35 -7.32
CA LEU A 106 11.67 -10.42 -6.48
C LEU A 106 10.77 -11.37 -7.29
N LEU A 107 9.95 -10.84 -8.19
CA LEU A 107 9.08 -11.63 -9.05
C LEU A 107 9.89 -12.49 -10.04
N ASP A 108 10.96 -11.95 -10.62
CA ASP A 108 11.90 -12.72 -11.45
C ASP A 108 12.54 -13.85 -10.65
N TYR A 109 12.94 -13.61 -9.39
CA TYR A 109 13.53 -14.65 -8.55
C TYR A 109 12.54 -15.77 -8.20
N MET A 110 11.27 -15.43 -7.93
CA MET A 110 10.21 -16.40 -7.66
C MET A 110 9.96 -17.30 -8.87
N LEU A 111 9.91 -16.73 -10.07
CA LEU A 111 9.60 -17.45 -11.30
C LEU A 111 10.83 -18.01 -12.02
N ARG A 112 12.02 -17.80 -11.46
CA ARG A 112 13.26 -18.25 -12.09
C ARG A 112 13.28 -19.75 -12.19
N GLY A 113 13.32 -20.29 -13.41
CA GLY A 113 13.29 -21.74 -13.61
C GLY A 113 11.96 -22.39 -13.23
N PHE A 114 10.87 -21.61 -13.14
CA PHE A 114 9.53 -22.16 -12.99
C PHE A 114 9.16 -23.01 -14.20
N ASP A 115 8.79 -24.27 -13.96
CA ASP A 115 8.28 -25.19 -14.97
C ASP A 115 6.78 -25.41 -14.72
N PRO A 116 5.90 -24.96 -15.62
CA PRO A 116 4.46 -25.17 -15.48
C PRO A 116 4.03 -26.65 -15.45
N GLU A 117 4.85 -27.57 -15.98
CA GLU A 117 4.54 -29.00 -16.09
C GLU A 117 5.01 -29.81 -14.87
N ASP A 118 6.18 -29.48 -14.32
CA ASP A 118 6.82 -30.25 -13.24
C ASP A 118 6.69 -29.59 -11.85
N HIS A 119 6.46 -28.27 -11.78
CA HIS A 119 6.38 -27.56 -10.52
C HIS A 119 4.94 -27.24 -10.11
N ALA A 120 4.70 -27.24 -8.79
CA ALA A 120 3.51 -26.66 -8.20
C ALA A 120 3.34 -25.20 -8.64
N ASP A 121 2.10 -24.78 -8.88
CA ASP A 121 1.81 -23.46 -9.42
C ASP A 121 2.16 -22.34 -8.43
N VAL A 122 2.53 -21.17 -8.96
CA VAL A 122 2.73 -19.96 -8.16
C VAL A 122 1.51 -19.07 -8.35
N VAL A 123 0.73 -18.90 -7.29
CA VAL A 123 -0.52 -18.13 -7.34
C VAL A 123 -0.33 -16.81 -6.62
N PHE A 124 -0.40 -15.73 -7.38
CA PHE A 124 -0.31 -14.38 -6.87
C PHE A 124 -1.70 -13.89 -6.44
N VAL A 125 -1.83 -13.43 -5.20
CA VAL A 125 -3.07 -12.86 -4.65
C VAL A 125 -2.90 -11.35 -4.53
N PRO A 126 -3.56 -10.54 -5.38
CA PRO A 126 -3.53 -9.09 -5.27
C PRO A 126 -4.17 -8.63 -3.95
N VAL A 127 -3.56 -7.68 -3.26
CA VAL A 127 -4.10 -7.09 -2.03
C VAL A 127 -4.02 -5.57 -2.11
N GLY A 128 -5.16 -4.90 -1.97
CA GLY A 128 -5.27 -3.45 -1.91
C GLY A 128 -5.43 -2.98 -0.47
N ILE A 129 -4.57 -2.07 -0.03
CA ILE A 129 -4.54 -1.53 1.33
C ILE A 129 -4.71 -0.01 1.29
N ASN A 130 -5.57 0.51 2.16
CA ASN A 130 -5.68 1.96 2.36
C ASN A 130 -5.97 2.31 3.84
N TYR A 131 -5.64 3.55 4.21
CA TYR A 131 -5.83 4.08 5.56
C TYR A 131 -6.42 5.49 5.53
N ASP A 132 -7.32 5.78 6.47
CA ASP A 132 -7.71 7.16 6.77
C ASP A 132 -6.56 7.95 7.41
N ARG A 133 -5.64 7.23 8.07
CA ARG A 133 -4.44 7.82 8.65
C ARG A 133 -3.24 6.90 8.55
N VAL A 134 -2.29 7.31 7.70
CA VAL A 134 -0.93 6.75 7.68
C VAL A 134 -0.10 7.45 8.77
N LEU A 135 0.52 6.68 9.66
CA LEU A 135 1.28 7.24 10.79
C LEU A 135 2.53 7.99 10.34
N GLU A 136 3.10 7.56 9.21
CA GLU A 136 4.34 8.09 8.65
C GLU A 136 4.14 9.19 7.60
N ASP A 137 2.91 9.58 7.27
CA ASP A 137 2.60 10.44 6.11
C ASP A 137 3.43 11.71 6.00
N ARG A 138 3.54 12.50 7.08
CA ARG A 138 4.32 13.73 7.11
C ARG A 138 5.82 13.48 6.95
N THR A 139 6.34 12.39 7.50
CA THR A 139 7.76 12.02 7.32
C THR A 139 8.01 11.55 5.89
N LEU A 140 7.09 10.80 5.30
CA LEU A 140 7.16 10.33 3.92
C LEU A 140 7.13 11.50 2.91
N LEU A 141 6.29 12.49 3.16
CA LEU A 141 6.24 13.73 2.37
C LEU A 141 7.56 14.51 2.44
N LEU A 142 8.17 14.60 3.63
CA LEU A 142 9.47 15.24 3.81
C LEU A 142 10.59 14.47 3.09
N ASP A 143 10.58 13.14 3.14
CA ASP A 143 11.56 12.29 2.45
C ASP A 143 11.42 12.32 0.90
N GLY A 144 10.24 12.71 0.41
CA GLY A 144 9.95 12.96 -0.99
C GLY A 144 10.42 14.32 -1.50
N ASP A 145 10.67 15.29 -0.61
CA ASP A 145 11.11 16.63 -0.96
C ASP A 145 12.65 16.73 -0.92
N PRO A 146 13.33 16.97 -2.06
CA PRO A 146 14.79 17.08 -2.10
C PRO A 146 15.33 18.27 -1.31
N ASP A 147 14.53 19.32 -1.09
CA ASP A 147 14.94 20.57 -0.45
C ASP A 147 14.55 20.64 1.03
N ALA A 148 13.83 19.64 1.54
CA ALA A 148 13.37 19.62 2.93
C ALA A 148 14.52 19.39 3.92
N ALA A 149 14.59 20.27 4.94
CA ALA A 149 15.52 20.12 6.05
C ALA A 149 15.21 18.83 6.84
N ARG A 150 16.13 17.87 6.75
CA ARG A 150 15.97 16.57 7.43
C ARG A 150 16.30 16.72 8.91
N PRO A 151 15.41 16.32 9.83
CA PRO A 151 15.75 16.29 11.25
C PRO A 151 16.92 15.32 11.46
N GLY A 152 17.94 15.73 12.23
CA GLY A 152 19.00 14.80 12.66
C GLY A 152 18.44 13.64 13.50
N ALA A 153 19.21 12.56 13.64
CA ALA A 153 18.77 11.34 14.34
C ALA A 153 18.21 11.60 15.75
N LEU A 154 18.82 12.52 16.50
CA LEU A 154 18.35 12.96 17.83
C LEU A 154 16.99 13.69 17.77
N GLY A 155 16.78 14.48 16.72
CA GLY A 155 15.50 15.18 16.50
C GLY A 155 14.36 14.21 16.11
N ALA A 156 14.66 13.17 15.36
CA ALA A 156 13.70 12.10 15.03
C ALA A 156 13.30 11.28 16.28
N LEU A 157 14.27 10.94 17.13
CA LEU A 157 14.05 10.28 18.43
C LEU A 157 13.18 11.15 19.35
N GLY A 158 13.51 12.44 19.49
CA GLY A 158 12.73 13.37 20.31
C GLY A 158 11.28 13.52 19.84
N LYS A 159 11.04 13.64 18.52
CA LYS A 159 9.68 13.69 17.95
C LYS A 159 8.91 12.39 18.21
N THR A 160 9.57 11.24 18.08
CA THR A 160 8.96 9.92 18.33
C THR A 160 8.55 9.77 19.80
N LEU A 161 9.46 10.08 20.74
CA LEU A 161 9.17 10.08 22.19
C LEU A 161 8.07 11.06 22.56
N GLY A 162 8.09 12.28 22.02
CA GLY A 162 7.05 13.27 22.23
C GLY A 162 5.68 12.81 21.69
N PHE A 163 5.66 12.14 20.53
CA PHE A 163 4.45 11.53 20.00
C PHE A 163 3.90 10.45 20.95
N TRP A 164 4.73 9.51 21.39
CA TRP A 164 4.33 8.46 22.34
C TRP A 164 3.80 9.03 23.65
N TRP A 165 4.47 10.04 24.20
CA TRP A 165 4.01 10.66 25.44
C TRP A 165 2.68 11.39 25.23
N ARG A 166 2.52 12.12 24.13
CA ARG A 166 1.24 12.77 23.80
C ARG A 166 0.11 11.74 23.64
N GLN A 167 0.36 10.61 22.98
CA GLN A 167 -0.64 9.54 22.83
C GLN A 167 -1.03 8.91 24.17
N LEU A 168 -0.04 8.60 25.03
CA LEU A 168 -0.31 8.06 26.36
C LEU A 168 -1.09 9.07 27.22
N TRP A 169 -0.76 10.36 27.13
CA TRP A 169 -1.48 11.41 27.85
C TRP A 169 -2.91 11.62 27.34
N LEU A 170 -3.14 11.57 26.02
CA LEU A 170 -4.48 11.59 25.43
C LEU A 170 -5.31 10.37 25.85
N ARG A 171 -4.68 9.19 25.92
CA ARG A 171 -5.31 7.96 26.43
C ARG A 171 -5.72 8.09 27.89
N LEU A 172 -4.84 8.66 28.74
CA LEU A 172 -5.13 8.88 30.16
C LEU A 172 -6.23 9.95 30.38
N ARG A 173 -6.36 10.93 29.48
CA ARG A 173 -7.39 11.98 29.56
C ARG A 173 -8.70 11.63 28.84
N GLY A 174 -8.85 10.42 28.31
CA GLY A 174 -10.04 10.02 27.53
C GLY A 174 -10.20 10.75 26.19
N GLY A 175 -9.19 11.52 25.75
CA GLY A 175 -9.17 12.25 24.48
C GLY A 175 -8.55 11.45 23.34
N TRP A 176 -8.51 10.12 23.46
CA TRP A 176 -8.01 9.25 22.40
C TRP A 176 -9.08 9.08 21.34
N TYR A 177 -8.79 9.59 20.14
CA TYR A 177 -9.65 9.42 18.97
C TYR A 177 -9.15 8.23 18.15
N SER A 178 -10.08 7.47 17.57
CA SER A 178 -9.76 6.40 16.61
C SER A 178 -8.93 6.97 15.45
N PHE A 179 -8.04 6.17 14.87
CA PHE A 179 -7.24 6.57 13.70
C PHE A 179 -8.01 6.49 12.37
N GLY A 180 -9.32 6.25 12.43
CA GLY A 180 -10.17 6.04 11.26
C GLY A 180 -10.11 4.59 10.79
N TYR A 181 -10.50 4.36 9.54
CA TYR A 181 -10.51 3.03 8.94
C TYR A 181 -9.13 2.63 8.40
N ALA A 182 -8.82 1.34 8.56
CA ALA A 182 -7.78 0.64 7.83
C ALA A 182 -8.47 -0.52 7.11
N CYS A 183 -8.38 -0.55 5.78
CA CYS A 183 -9.11 -1.53 4.98
C CYS A 183 -8.16 -2.29 4.06
N VAL A 184 -8.44 -3.59 3.91
CA VAL A 184 -7.67 -4.54 3.10
C VAL A 184 -8.65 -5.31 2.23
N ASN A 185 -8.46 -5.24 0.93
CA ASN A 185 -9.23 -5.99 -0.06
C ASN A 185 -8.35 -7.04 -0.73
N PHE A 186 -8.89 -8.23 -0.92
CA PHE A 186 -8.24 -9.31 -1.66
C PHE A 186 -8.85 -9.43 -3.05
N GLY A 187 -8.00 -9.37 -4.07
CA GLY A 187 -8.39 -9.44 -5.47
C GLY A 187 -8.45 -10.87 -6.00
N ARG A 188 -8.89 -11.00 -7.25
CA ARG A 188 -8.87 -12.27 -7.97
C ARG A 188 -7.43 -12.77 -8.15
N PRO A 189 -7.09 -13.98 -7.68
CA PRO A 189 -5.75 -14.53 -7.85
C PRO A 189 -5.33 -14.65 -9.32
N LEU A 190 -4.02 -14.59 -9.57
CA LEU A 190 -3.37 -14.80 -10.86
C LEU A 190 -2.41 -15.97 -10.75
N SER A 191 -2.71 -17.03 -11.48
CA SER A 191 -1.83 -18.20 -11.62
C SER A 191 -0.69 -17.90 -12.59
N ALA A 192 0.54 -18.19 -12.18
CA ALA A 192 1.71 -18.09 -13.06
C ALA A 192 1.61 -19.07 -14.24
N ARG A 193 1.18 -20.31 -13.97
CA ARG A 193 0.91 -21.32 -15.00
C ARG A 193 -0.11 -20.83 -16.02
N GLU A 194 -1.23 -20.26 -15.56
CA GLU A 194 -2.27 -19.72 -16.44
C GLU A 194 -1.78 -18.52 -17.25
N PHE A 195 -1.04 -17.59 -16.61
CA PHE A 195 -0.48 -16.41 -17.25
C PHE A 195 0.46 -16.78 -18.41
N LEU A 196 1.35 -17.76 -18.18
CA LEU A 196 2.30 -18.26 -19.17
C LEU A 196 1.61 -19.10 -20.24
N GLY A 197 0.69 -19.98 -19.85
CA GLY A 197 -0.06 -20.86 -20.75
C GLY A 197 -0.89 -20.10 -21.78
N ARG A 198 -1.57 -19.02 -21.37
CA ARG A 198 -2.32 -18.14 -22.29
C ARG A 198 -1.45 -17.48 -23.36
N ARG A 199 -0.15 -17.34 -23.10
CA ARG A 199 0.85 -16.75 -24.02
C ARG A 199 1.70 -17.80 -24.74
N GLY A 200 1.57 -19.08 -24.39
CA GLY A 200 2.43 -20.16 -24.92
C GLY A 200 3.91 -19.99 -24.56
N LEU A 201 4.21 -19.37 -23.41
CA LEU A 201 5.59 -19.05 -23.01
C LEU A 201 6.14 -20.07 -22.00
N ASP A 202 7.40 -20.44 -22.18
CA ASP A 202 8.20 -21.18 -21.20
C ASP A 202 9.41 -20.34 -20.80
N LEU A 203 9.40 -19.80 -19.57
CA LEU A 203 10.43 -18.89 -19.07
C LEU A 203 11.84 -19.50 -19.07
N ARG A 204 11.96 -20.84 -19.07
CA ARG A 204 13.24 -21.56 -19.08
C ARG A 204 13.92 -21.51 -20.45
N ARG A 205 13.12 -21.37 -21.51
CA ARG A 205 13.57 -21.32 -22.91
C ARG A 205 13.84 -19.90 -23.40
N LEU A 206 13.47 -18.89 -22.61
CA LEU A 206 13.67 -17.49 -22.93
C LEU A 206 15.06 -17.01 -22.54
N GLU A 207 15.65 -16.19 -23.41
CA GLU A 207 16.83 -15.40 -23.08
C GLU A 207 16.56 -14.49 -21.86
N PRO A 208 17.58 -14.14 -21.06
CA PRO A 208 17.39 -13.37 -19.82
C PRO A 208 16.61 -12.06 -20.00
N ALA A 209 16.80 -11.35 -21.11
CA ALA A 209 16.09 -10.10 -21.40
C ALA A 209 14.59 -10.33 -21.66
N ALA A 210 14.25 -11.31 -22.51
CA ALA A 210 12.86 -11.66 -22.83
C ALA A 210 12.11 -12.23 -21.61
N ARG A 211 12.81 -13.01 -20.76
CA ARG A 211 12.25 -13.45 -19.46
C ARG A 211 11.91 -12.26 -18.58
N PHE A 212 12.82 -11.30 -18.46
CA PHE A 212 12.63 -10.12 -17.61
C PHE A 212 11.48 -9.23 -18.11
N GLU A 213 11.32 -9.10 -19.43
CA GLU A 213 10.18 -8.44 -20.05
C GLU A 213 8.84 -9.15 -19.73
N THR A 214 8.80 -10.48 -19.87
CA THR A 214 7.62 -11.30 -19.53
C THR A 214 7.23 -11.14 -18.04
N VAL A 215 8.22 -11.13 -17.15
CA VAL A 215 8.00 -10.84 -15.72
C VAL A 215 7.50 -9.39 -15.53
N GLY A 216 7.96 -8.46 -16.36
CA GLY A 216 7.47 -7.08 -16.41
C GLY A 216 5.98 -6.99 -16.75
N GLU A 217 5.53 -7.73 -17.76
CA GLU A 217 4.11 -7.83 -18.11
C GLU A 217 3.27 -8.41 -16.96
N LEU A 218 3.75 -9.49 -16.33
CA LEU A 218 3.09 -10.08 -15.18
C LEU A 218 2.97 -9.06 -14.04
N ALA A 219 4.05 -8.34 -13.75
CA ALA A 219 4.06 -7.33 -12.71
C ALA A 219 3.10 -6.19 -13.03
N ALA A 220 3.01 -5.76 -14.29
CA ALA A 220 2.05 -4.73 -14.71
C ALA A 220 0.59 -5.21 -14.53
N GLU A 221 0.27 -6.45 -14.90
CA GLU A 221 -1.05 -7.03 -14.67
C GLU A 221 -1.38 -7.13 -13.18
N LEU A 222 -0.42 -7.57 -12.35
CA LEU A 222 -0.58 -7.62 -10.89
C LEU A 222 -0.82 -6.24 -10.29
N MET A 223 -0.03 -5.23 -10.68
CA MET A 223 -0.18 -3.87 -10.18
C MET A 223 -1.50 -3.24 -10.62
N SER A 224 -1.98 -3.54 -11.83
CA SER A 224 -3.31 -3.12 -12.29
C SER A 224 -4.42 -3.75 -11.44
N ARG A 225 -4.32 -5.05 -11.13
CA ARG A 225 -5.27 -5.74 -10.24
C ARG A 225 -5.24 -5.17 -8.82
N VAL A 226 -4.06 -4.86 -8.28
CA VAL A 226 -3.91 -4.20 -6.98
C VAL A 226 -4.56 -2.82 -7.00
N ALA A 227 -4.26 -2.00 -8.01
CA ALA A 227 -4.83 -0.65 -8.15
C ALA A 227 -6.36 -0.68 -8.12
N ALA A 228 -6.97 -1.57 -8.90
CA ALA A 228 -8.43 -1.67 -9.03
C ALA A 228 -9.17 -2.02 -7.71
N ILE A 229 -8.47 -2.63 -6.75
CA ILE A 229 -9.07 -3.06 -5.48
C ILE A 229 -8.64 -2.21 -4.28
N ILE A 230 -7.84 -1.14 -4.49
CA ILE A 230 -7.49 -0.22 -3.39
C ILE A 230 -8.79 0.38 -2.84
N PRO A 231 -9.11 0.18 -1.54
CA PRO A 231 -10.37 0.62 -0.98
C PRO A 231 -10.47 2.15 -0.93
N VAL A 232 -11.63 2.67 -1.34
CA VAL A 232 -11.97 4.09 -1.17
C VAL A 232 -12.40 4.31 0.28
N LEU A 233 -11.66 5.16 0.98
CA LEU A 233 -11.90 5.49 2.39
C LEU A 233 -12.36 6.95 2.58
N PRO A 234 -13.05 7.26 3.68
CA PRO A 234 -13.55 8.60 4.00
C PRO A 234 -12.55 9.73 3.78
N VAL A 235 -11.35 9.63 4.36
CA VAL A 235 -10.35 10.70 4.28
C VAL A 235 -9.83 10.85 2.86
N SER A 236 -9.57 9.75 2.15
CA SER A 236 -9.12 9.80 0.76
C SER A 236 -10.17 10.40 -0.19
N LEU A 237 -11.44 10.11 0.05
CA LEU A 237 -12.56 10.61 -0.74
C LEU A 237 -12.78 12.11 -0.52
N VAL A 238 -12.85 12.55 0.74
CA VAL A 238 -12.96 13.97 1.09
C VAL A 238 -11.74 14.74 0.56
N ALA A 239 -10.54 14.17 0.68
CA ALA A 239 -9.32 14.79 0.17
C ALA A 239 -9.33 14.95 -1.35
N ASP A 240 -9.87 13.98 -2.10
CA ASP A 240 -9.97 14.06 -3.56
C ASP A 240 -10.89 15.21 -4.01
N VAL A 241 -12.05 15.36 -3.37
CA VAL A 241 -12.98 16.47 -3.64
C VAL A 241 -12.36 17.83 -3.31
N LEU A 242 -11.75 17.96 -2.14
CA LEU A 242 -11.11 19.22 -1.71
C LEU A 242 -9.91 19.58 -2.59
N ARG A 243 -9.17 18.59 -3.08
CA ARG A 243 -8.05 18.79 -4.01
C ARG A 243 -8.51 19.32 -5.37
N ALA A 244 -9.70 18.92 -5.85
CA ALA A 244 -10.23 19.36 -7.13
C ALA A 244 -10.62 20.85 -7.17
N ALA A 245 -10.90 21.47 -6.01
CA ALA A 245 -11.28 22.88 -5.89
C ALA A 245 -10.35 23.63 -4.91
N PRO A 246 -9.08 23.86 -5.27
CA PRO A 246 -8.10 24.44 -4.36
C PRO A 246 -8.48 25.86 -3.94
N GLY A 247 -8.48 26.12 -2.63
CA GLY A 247 -8.71 27.46 -2.07
C GLY A 247 -10.19 27.86 -1.94
N ARG A 248 -11.12 27.06 -2.47
CA ARG A 248 -12.56 27.25 -2.26
C ARG A 248 -12.93 26.94 -0.79
N PRO A 249 -13.63 27.83 -0.07
CA PRO A 249 -14.28 27.48 1.19
C PRO A 249 -15.53 26.64 0.91
N TRP A 250 -15.81 25.68 1.78
CA TRP A 250 -16.94 24.76 1.64
C TRP A 250 -17.83 24.80 2.87
N THR A 251 -19.14 24.94 2.70
CA THR A 251 -20.08 24.56 3.76
C THR A 251 -20.11 23.04 3.90
N GLU A 252 -20.53 22.53 5.06
CA GLU A 252 -20.68 21.09 5.28
C GLU A 252 -21.61 20.43 4.24
N LEU A 253 -22.73 21.09 3.92
CA LEU A 253 -23.72 20.59 2.98
C LEU A 253 -23.18 20.51 1.54
N GLU A 254 -22.49 21.56 1.07
CA GLU A 254 -21.86 21.54 -0.26
C GLU A 254 -20.81 20.43 -0.37
N LEU A 255 -20.03 20.23 0.69
CA LEU A 255 -18.99 19.21 0.69
C LEU A 255 -19.57 17.80 0.73
N LYS A 256 -20.60 17.57 1.54
CA LYS A 256 -21.36 16.30 1.55
C LYS A 256 -21.92 15.99 0.16
N ALA A 257 -22.56 16.95 -0.50
CA ALA A 257 -23.10 16.77 -1.84
C ALA A 257 -22.00 16.45 -2.89
N ALA A 258 -20.86 17.15 -2.83
CA ALA A 258 -19.74 16.90 -3.74
C ALA A 258 -19.09 15.52 -3.49
N VAL A 259 -18.94 15.12 -2.23
CA VAL A 259 -18.40 13.81 -1.84
C VAL A 259 -19.33 12.68 -2.27
N GLN A 260 -20.64 12.81 -2.07
CA GLN A 260 -21.62 11.84 -2.55
C GLN A 260 -21.59 11.70 -4.07
N SER A 261 -21.53 12.83 -4.80
CA SER A 261 -21.42 12.82 -6.26
C SER A 261 -20.15 12.08 -6.71
N ARG A 262 -19.01 12.39 -6.07
CA ARG A 262 -17.74 11.73 -6.37
C ARG A 262 -17.75 10.24 -6.03
N LEU A 263 -18.43 9.84 -4.96
CA LEU A 263 -18.59 8.44 -4.57
C LEU A 263 -19.34 7.66 -5.65
N LEU A 264 -20.46 8.20 -6.15
CA LEU A 264 -21.25 7.59 -7.22
C LEU A 264 -20.46 7.44 -8.52
N GLU A 265 -19.64 8.43 -8.87
CA GLU A 265 -18.72 8.32 -10.03
C GLU A 265 -17.72 7.17 -9.87
N LEU A 266 -17.12 7.04 -8.69
CA LEU A 266 -16.16 5.98 -8.38
C LEU A 266 -16.83 4.61 -8.41
N GLU A 267 -18.02 4.47 -7.84
CA GLU A 267 -18.79 3.22 -7.89
C GLU A 267 -19.18 2.84 -9.32
N ALA A 268 -19.64 3.81 -10.12
CA ALA A 268 -19.94 3.59 -11.53
C ALA A 268 -18.70 3.17 -12.34
N ALA A 269 -17.52 3.61 -11.94
CA ALA A 269 -16.24 3.19 -12.50
C ALA A 269 -15.71 1.86 -11.94
N GLY A 270 -16.46 1.18 -11.04
CA GLY A 270 -16.10 -0.10 -10.45
C GLY A 270 -15.08 -0.02 -9.30
N ALA A 271 -14.90 1.15 -8.69
CA ALA A 271 -14.01 1.30 -7.55
C ALA A 271 -14.48 0.46 -6.34
N ALA A 272 -13.54 -0.07 -5.58
CA ALA A 272 -13.82 -0.79 -4.35
C ALA A 272 -14.23 0.17 -3.22
N VAL A 273 -15.52 0.51 -3.16
CA VAL A 273 -16.11 1.36 -2.11
C VAL A 273 -16.66 0.46 -1.01
N TYR A 274 -16.23 0.68 0.23
CA TYR A 274 -16.62 -0.13 1.39
C TYR A 274 -17.41 0.68 2.43
N ILE A 275 -18.18 1.66 1.96
CA ILE A 275 -19.04 2.50 2.80
C ILE A 275 -20.49 2.03 2.59
N PRO A 276 -21.15 1.41 3.60
CA PRO A 276 -22.56 1.06 3.52
C PRO A 276 -23.40 2.28 3.13
N HIS A 277 -24.44 2.08 2.31
CA HIS A 277 -25.26 3.20 1.82
C HIS A 277 -25.89 4.03 2.95
N GLU A 278 -26.28 3.36 4.03
CA GLU A 278 -26.87 3.97 5.23
C GLU A 278 -25.86 4.82 6.02
N ASP A 279 -24.56 4.57 5.85
CA ASP A 279 -23.47 5.22 6.57
C ASP A 279 -22.69 6.25 5.72
N ARG A 280 -23.16 6.58 4.52
CA ARG A 280 -22.42 7.48 3.61
C ARG A 280 -22.21 8.87 4.20
N ASP A 281 -23.24 9.45 4.80
CA ASP A 281 -23.13 10.77 5.45
C ASP A 281 -22.21 10.70 6.66
N TYR A 282 -22.31 9.62 7.44
CA TYR A 282 -21.41 9.35 8.55
C TYR A 282 -19.95 9.22 8.09
N ALA A 283 -19.70 8.55 6.96
CA ALA A 283 -18.38 8.45 6.37
C ALA A 283 -17.82 9.84 6.01
N VAL A 284 -18.60 10.71 5.38
CA VAL A 284 -18.15 12.09 5.10
C VAL A 284 -17.79 12.83 6.39
N GLU A 285 -18.64 12.73 7.42
CA GLU A 285 -18.40 13.34 8.72
C GLU A 285 -17.13 12.81 9.39
N VAL A 286 -16.88 11.50 9.33
CA VAL A 286 -15.64 10.89 9.83
C VAL A 286 -14.42 11.43 9.10
N GLY A 287 -14.46 11.47 7.77
CA GLY A 287 -13.36 12.01 6.95
C GLY A 287 -13.06 13.48 7.27
N LEU A 288 -14.11 14.30 7.35
CA LEU A 288 -14.01 15.72 7.73
C LEU A 288 -13.44 15.91 9.12
N ARG A 289 -14.02 15.23 10.12
CA ARG A 289 -13.58 15.30 11.51
C ARG A 289 -12.11 14.90 11.63
N MET A 290 -11.68 13.86 10.93
CA MET A 290 -10.27 13.45 10.93
C MET A 290 -9.37 14.53 10.35
N LEU A 291 -9.72 15.11 9.20
CA LEU A 291 -8.92 16.16 8.59
C LEU A 291 -8.84 17.43 9.46
N VAL A 292 -9.92 17.80 10.16
CA VAL A 292 -9.92 18.90 11.14
C VAL A 292 -9.06 18.57 12.37
N LEU A 293 -9.25 17.40 12.99
CA LEU A 293 -8.46 16.96 14.16
C LEU A 293 -6.96 16.87 13.85
N ARG A 294 -6.62 16.64 12.58
CA ARG A 294 -5.25 16.57 12.10
C ARG A 294 -4.68 17.91 11.63
N HIS A 295 -5.47 18.98 11.75
CA HIS A 295 -5.12 20.34 11.33
C HIS A 295 -4.81 20.44 9.83
N VAL A 296 -5.46 19.62 9.01
CA VAL A 296 -5.42 19.74 7.53
C VAL A 296 -6.47 20.74 7.05
N LEU A 297 -7.62 20.77 7.73
CA LEU A 297 -8.69 21.74 7.50
C LEU A 297 -8.83 22.68 8.69
N ASP A 298 -9.17 23.93 8.38
CA ASP A 298 -9.74 24.89 9.32
C ASP A 298 -11.25 24.93 9.15
N LEU A 299 -11.95 25.16 10.27
CA LEU A 299 -13.38 25.35 10.32
C LEU A 299 -13.64 26.72 10.95
N ASP A 300 -13.86 27.72 10.10
CA ASP A 300 -14.10 29.11 10.49
C ASP A 300 -15.50 29.51 10.01
N ASP A 301 -16.35 30.00 10.91
CA ASP A 301 -17.73 30.44 10.61
C ASP A 301 -18.56 29.40 9.82
N GLY A 302 -18.38 28.12 10.13
CA GLY A 302 -19.09 27.01 9.47
C GLY A 302 -18.56 26.66 8.06
N LEU A 303 -17.42 27.23 7.66
CA LEU A 303 -16.76 26.97 6.39
C LEU A 303 -15.46 26.18 6.58
N TYR A 304 -15.35 25.07 5.88
CA TYR A 304 -14.12 24.29 5.78
C TYR A 304 -13.16 24.89 4.77
N ARG A 305 -11.90 25.09 5.18
CA ARG A 305 -10.80 25.54 4.32
C ARG A 305 -9.59 24.65 4.47
N VAL A 306 -8.95 24.31 3.34
CA VAL A 306 -7.68 23.58 3.35
C VAL A 306 -6.56 24.52 3.79
N ARG A 307 -5.75 24.12 4.77
CA ARG A 307 -4.55 24.88 5.14
C ARG A 307 -3.50 24.80 4.04
N GLU A 308 -2.94 25.95 3.69
CA GLU A 308 -1.97 26.08 2.59
C GLU A 308 -0.76 25.15 2.77
N ASN A 309 -0.24 25.06 3.99
CA ASN A 309 0.92 24.22 4.33
C ASN A 309 0.60 22.71 4.35
N GLU A 310 -0.66 22.31 4.35
CA GLU A 310 -1.10 20.90 4.40
C GLU A 310 -1.66 20.42 3.05
N ARG A 311 -1.61 21.23 1.98
CA ARG A 311 -2.04 20.81 0.63
C ARG A 311 -1.33 19.56 0.14
N ARG A 312 -0.04 19.40 0.46
CA ARG A 312 0.72 18.20 0.10
C ARG A 312 0.20 16.96 0.81
N LEU A 313 -0.22 17.10 2.06
CA LEU A 313 -0.82 16.01 2.82
C LEU A 313 -2.21 15.67 2.32
N LEU A 314 -3.02 16.68 1.97
CA LEU A 314 -4.30 16.46 1.31
C LEU A 314 -4.11 15.70 -0.01
N ALA A 315 -3.15 16.12 -0.84
CA ALA A 315 -2.83 15.45 -2.09
C ALA A 315 -2.37 14.00 -1.89
N TYR A 316 -1.60 13.71 -0.84
CA TYR A 316 -1.20 12.36 -0.47
C TYR A 316 -2.42 11.44 -0.25
N TYR A 317 -3.43 11.90 0.49
CA TYR A 317 -4.65 11.11 0.72
C TYR A 317 -5.51 10.99 -0.53
N ALA A 318 -5.66 12.05 -1.32
CA ALA A 318 -6.41 12.01 -2.57
C ALA A 318 -5.77 11.05 -3.60
N ASN A 319 -4.44 11.05 -3.70
CA ASN A 319 -3.70 10.19 -4.62
C ASN A 319 -3.90 8.70 -4.35
N ALA A 320 -4.36 8.33 -3.15
CA ALA A 320 -4.65 6.94 -2.78
C ALA A 320 -5.68 6.28 -3.68
N ILE A 321 -6.64 7.07 -4.16
CA ILE A 321 -7.77 6.58 -4.96
C ILE A 321 -7.73 7.10 -6.39
N ALA A 322 -6.64 7.78 -6.80
CA ALA A 322 -6.53 8.36 -8.14
C ALA A 322 -6.53 7.32 -9.26
N GLY A 323 -6.10 6.08 -8.97
CA GLY A 323 -6.17 4.94 -9.91
C GLY A 323 -7.56 4.30 -10.04
N ASN A 324 -8.49 4.65 -9.15
CA ASN A 324 -9.86 4.15 -9.17
C ASN A 324 -10.69 5.10 -10.05
N GLY A 325 -10.91 4.74 -11.31
CA GLY A 325 -11.80 5.50 -12.20
C GLY A 325 -11.14 6.62 -13.02
N SER A 326 -9.81 6.68 -13.11
CA SER A 326 -9.17 7.37 -14.23
C SER A 326 -9.09 6.40 -15.42
N ALA A 327 -9.93 6.62 -16.44
CA ALA A 327 -9.55 6.21 -17.79
C ALA A 327 -8.15 6.79 -18.07
N PRO A 328 -7.26 6.07 -18.79
CA PRO A 328 -5.92 6.58 -19.06
C PRO A 328 -6.06 7.95 -19.71
N VAL A 329 -5.59 8.99 -19.01
CA VAL A 329 -5.50 10.32 -19.58
C VAL A 329 -4.40 10.25 -20.63
N GLY A 330 -4.83 10.06 -21.88
CA GLY A 330 -4.20 10.45 -23.14
C GLY A 330 -2.70 10.23 -23.31
N ALA A 331 -2.40 9.28 -24.21
CA ALA A 331 -1.30 9.24 -25.19
C ALA A 331 0.12 9.64 -24.77
#